data_AF-A0A1X0I8W4-F1
#
_entry.id   AF-A0A1X0I8W4-F1
#
_cell.length_a   1.000
_cell.length_b   1.000
_cell.length_c   1.000
_cell.angle_alpha   90.00
_cell.angle_beta   90.00
_cell.angle_gamma   90.00
#
_symmetry.space_group_name_H-M   'P 1'
#
loop_
_entity.id
_entity.type
_entity.pdbx_description
1 polymer ?
#
loop_
_entity_poly.entity_id
_entity_poly.type
_entity_poly.pdbx_seq_one_letter_code
_entity_poly.pdbx_strand_id
1 'polypeptide(L)'
;MGRFHRHDDGTVHTHEHDDPDHRHGDHGQYQTGRQRVDVLEAIFAENDLLADANRAAFESNGVRTVNLMSSPGSGKTTVLQATLDELAGEIAIGVIEGDIATDLDAAKLSGRGAQVSLLNTSNGFGGECHLDAPMVNRALPGLDLPALDLVIIENVGNLVCPAEFDVGEHAKAMVYSVTEGEDKPLKYPVMFRSVDVVLINKIDLVPYLDVDVDTYISHVRQVNAAATILPLSARTGAGMGAWFGWLRRFAAEPRA
;
A
#
# COMPACT_ATOMS: atom_id res chain seq x y z
N MET A 1 33.53 8.59 -36.69
CA MET A 1 34.15 9.94 -36.64
C MET A 1 34.58 10.17 -35.19
N GLY A 2 35.82 9.81 -34.85
CA GLY A 2 36.29 9.75 -33.45
C GLY A 2 36.44 11.13 -32.81
N ARG A 3 36.04 11.28 -31.55
CA ARG A 3 36.34 12.46 -30.73
C ARG A 3 37.78 12.37 -30.24
N PHE A 4 38.58 13.38 -30.56
CA PHE A 4 39.93 13.53 -30.01
C PHE A 4 39.85 14.36 -28.72
N HIS A 5 40.45 13.86 -27.64
CA HIS A 5 40.70 14.63 -26.43
C HIS A 5 42.21 14.88 -26.29
N ARG A 6 42.56 16.14 -26.00
CA ARG A 6 43.94 16.61 -25.87
C ARG A 6 44.16 17.06 -24.43
N HIS A 7 45.22 16.57 -23.79
CA HIS A 7 45.62 17.00 -22.45
C HIS A 7 46.51 18.24 -22.53
N ASP A 8 46.55 19.03 -21.44
CA ASP A 8 47.31 20.28 -21.37
C ASP A 8 48.85 20.10 -21.47
N ASP A 9 49.35 18.87 -21.36
CA ASP A 9 50.76 18.51 -21.55
C ASP A 9 51.12 18.15 -23.01
N GLY A 10 50.15 18.26 -23.94
CA GLY A 10 50.35 18.01 -25.35
C GLY A 10 50.27 16.54 -25.78
N THR A 11 50.03 15.61 -24.84
CA THR A 11 49.75 14.21 -25.20
C THR A 11 48.37 14.06 -25.82
N VAL A 12 48.30 13.25 -26.89
CA VAL A 12 47.07 12.94 -27.62
C VAL A 12 46.91 11.43 -27.63
N HIS A 13 45.80 10.93 -27.10
CA HIS A 13 45.45 9.52 -27.17
C HIS A 13 44.22 9.33 -28.04
N THR A 14 44.27 8.34 -28.92
CA THR A 14 43.16 7.90 -29.76
C THR A 14 42.48 6.71 -29.10
N HIS A 15 41.19 6.85 -28.78
CA HIS A 15 40.36 5.71 -28.42
C HIS A 15 39.77 5.09 -29.69
N GLU A 16 40.32 3.95 -30.10
CA GLU A 16 39.63 3.02 -31.00
C GLU A 16 38.56 2.29 -30.18
N HIS A 17 37.29 2.58 -30.47
CA HIS A 17 36.18 1.75 -30.01
C HIS A 17 35.84 0.77 -31.13
N ASP A 18 36.62 -0.31 -31.23
CA ASP A 18 36.18 -1.55 -31.87
C ASP A 18 35.85 -2.53 -30.74
N ASP A 19 34.58 -2.56 -30.35
CA ASP A 19 34.05 -3.63 -29.52
C ASP A 19 32.66 -4.04 -30.07
N PRO A 20 32.59 -5.06 -30.95
CA PRO A 20 31.34 -5.59 -31.45
C PRO A 20 30.83 -6.69 -30.51
N ASP A 21 30.54 -6.38 -29.24
CA ASP A 21 29.74 -7.28 -28.39
C ASP A 21 29.12 -6.55 -27.19
N HIS A 22 28.35 -5.48 -27.44
CA HIS A 22 27.36 -5.01 -26.47
C HIS A 22 26.14 -5.94 -26.46
N ARG A 23 26.34 -7.16 -25.94
CA ARG A 23 25.23 -7.99 -25.49
C ARG A 23 24.64 -7.34 -24.24
N HIS A 24 23.59 -6.54 -24.45
CA HIS A 24 22.62 -6.30 -23.39
C HIS A 24 22.24 -7.66 -22.80
N GLY A 25 22.35 -7.79 -21.46
CA GLY A 25 22.25 -9.04 -20.71
C GLY A 25 21.21 -10.00 -21.29
N ASP A 26 21.69 -10.99 -22.04
CA ASP A 26 20.87 -12.08 -22.54
C ASP A 26 20.48 -12.97 -21.36
N HIS A 27 19.32 -12.68 -20.78
CA HIS A 27 18.70 -13.49 -19.75
C HIS A 27 18.07 -14.78 -20.31
N GLY A 28 18.24 -15.10 -21.60
CA GLY A 28 17.79 -16.34 -22.23
C GLY A 28 18.50 -17.60 -21.70
N GLN A 29 19.53 -17.45 -20.87
CA GLN A 29 20.29 -18.57 -20.30
C GLN A 29 19.72 -19.13 -18.99
N TYR A 30 18.65 -18.57 -18.43
CA TYR A 30 17.98 -19.16 -17.27
C TYR A 30 17.14 -20.37 -17.70
N GLN A 31 17.68 -21.57 -17.52
CA GLN A 31 17.01 -22.86 -17.83
C GLN A 31 15.75 -23.14 -16.98
N THR A 32 15.42 -22.28 -16.02
CA THR A 32 14.32 -22.45 -15.07
C THR A 32 13.05 -21.68 -15.43
N GLY A 33 12.98 -21.03 -16.60
CA GLY A 33 11.87 -20.15 -16.97
C GLY A 33 10.48 -20.76 -16.74
N ARG A 34 10.25 -22.01 -17.18
CA ARG A 34 8.98 -22.72 -16.98
C ARG A 34 8.70 -23.03 -15.51
N GLN A 35 9.67 -23.61 -14.81
CA GLN A 35 9.54 -23.93 -13.38
C GLN A 35 9.29 -22.68 -12.52
N ARG A 36 9.91 -21.55 -12.87
CA ARG A 36 9.69 -20.26 -12.19
C ARG A 36 8.27 -19.75 -12.39
N VAL A 37 7.72 -19.86 -13.61
CA VAL A 37 6.33 -19.50 -13.89
C VAL A 37 5.38 -20.41 -13.11
N ASP A 38 5.57 -21.73 -13.17
CA ASP A 38 4.73 -22.70 -12.46
C ASP A 38 4.71 -22.44 -10.93
N VAL A 39 5.85 -22.09 -10.33
CA VAL A 39 5.94 -21.75 -8.89
C VAL A 39 5.24 -20.44 -8.57
N LEU A 40 5.42 -19.39 -9.39
CA LEU A 40 4.75 -18.10 -9.15
C LEU A 40 3.23 -18.23 -9.29
N GLU A 41 2.74 -18.94 -10.30
CA GLU A 41 1.31 -19.22 -10.48
C GLU A 41 0.74 -19.98 -9.29
N ALA A 42 1.47 -20.97 -8.75
CA ALA A 42 1.04 -21.70 -7.56
C ALA A 42 0.96 -20.79 -6.32
N ILE A 43 1.92 -19.88 -6.12
CA ILE A 43 1.91 -18.93 -4.99
C ILE A 43 0.72 -17.97 -5.09
N PHE A 44 0.47 -17.40 -6.27
CA PHE A 44 -0.69 -16.52 -6.47
C PHE A 44 -2.01 -17.26 -6.32
N ALA A 45 -2.12 -18.49 -6.84
CA ALA A 45 -3.33 -19.30 -6.67
C ALA A 45 -3.59 -19.66 -5.20
N GLU A 46 -2.54 -19.97 -4.43
CA GLU A 46 -2.68 -20.19 -2.98
C GLU A 46 -3.11 -18.92 -2.24
N ASN A 47 -2.54 -17.76 -2.63
CA ASN A 47 -2.97 -16.47 -2.09
C ASN A 47 -4.46 -16.22 -2.36
N ASP A 48 -4.91 -16.38 -3.60
CA ASP A 48 -6.30 -16.10 -3.98
C ASP A 48 -7.29 -17.01 -3.24
N LEU A 49 -6.95 -18.30 -3.09
CA LEU A 49 -7.75 -19.24 -2.30
C LEU A 49 -7.89 -18.80 -0.83
N LEU A 50 -6.82 -18.31 -0.22
CA LEU A 50 -6.87 -17.81 1.15
C LEU A 50 -7.51 -16.43 1.25
N ALA A 51 -7.40 -15.59 0.21
CA ALA A 51 -8.08 -14.30 0.16
C ALA A 51 -9.59 -14.50 0.16
N ASP A 52 -10.09 -15.45 -0.64
CA ASP A 52 -11.50 -15.84 -0.65
C ASP A 52 -11.95 -16.41 0.69
N ALA A 53 -11.12 -17.24 1.34
CA ALA A 53 -11.42 -17.76 2.67
C ALA A 53 -11.48 -16.66 3.74
N ASN A 54 -10.55 -15.69 3.70
CA ASN A 54 -10.55 -14.53 4.58
C ASN A 54 -11.80 -13.68 4.37
N ARG A 55 -12.15 -13.39 3.11
CA ARG A 55 -13.35 -12.63 2.75
C ARG A 55 -14.61 -13.33 3.28
N ALA A 56 -14.74 -14.63 3.04
CA ALA A 56 -15.87 -15.42 3.55
C ALA A 56 -15.95 -15.41 5.09
N ALA A 57 -14.81 -15.40 5.79
CA ALA A 57 -14.77 -15.26 7.25
C ALA A 57 -15.28 -13.89 7.70
N PHE A 58 -14.89 -12.80 7.04
CA PHE A 58 -15.42 -11.47 7.33
C PHE A 58 -16.93 -11.38 7.03
N GLU A 59 -17.35 -11.82 5.84
CA GLU A 59 -18.75 -11.77 5.39
C GLU A 59 -19.68 -12.60 6.29
N SER A 60 -19.28 -13.81 6.68
CA SER A 60 -20.07 -14.68 7.57
C SER A 60 -20.24 -14.11 8.99
N ASN A 61 -19.32 -13.24 9.43
CA ASN A 61 -19.45 -12.48 10.67
C ASN A 61 -20.06 -11.09 10.46
N GLY A 62 -20.37 -10.72 9.21
CA GLY A 62 -20.96 -9.43 8.89
C GLY A 62 -20.00 -8.25 8.98
N VAL A 63 -18.70 -8.52 8.96
CA VAL A 63 -17.61 -7.55 9.07
C VAL A 63 -17.25 -7.05 7.68
N ARG A 64 -17.13 -5.74 7.51
CA ARG A 64 -16.50 -5.15 6.30
C ARG A 64 -15.01 -4.98 6.54
N THR A 65 -14.22 -5.04 5.47
CA THR A 65 -12.75 -5.04 5.59
C THR A 65 -12.12 -4.08 4.59
N VAL A 66 -11.20 -3.23 5.07
CA VAL A 66 -10.43 -2.30 4.24
C VAL A 66 -8.95 -2.62 4.36
N ASN A 67 -8.27 -2.77 3.22
CA ASN A 67 -6.82 -2.85 3.16
C ASN A 67 -6.23 -1.45 2.98
N LEU A 68 -5.54 -0.94 4.00
CA LEU A 68 -4.96 0.40 4.03
C LEU A 68 -3.46 0.35 3.68
N MET A 69 -3.13 0.77 2.46
CA MET A 69 -1.78 0.77 1.90
C MET A 69 -1.16 2.18 1.85
N SER A 70 0.16 2.29 1.69
CA SER A 70 0.84 3.60 1.53
C SER A 70 2.30 3.43 1.16
N SER A 71 3.03 4.52 0.87
CA SER A 71 4.49 4.57 1.08
C SER A 71 4.86 4.61 2.57
N PRO A 72 6.10 4.27 2.97
CA PRO A 72 6.61 4.56 4.31
C PRO A 72 6.46 6.04 4.68
N GLY A 73 6.02 6.32 5.91
CA GLY A 73 5.91 7.69 6.41
C GLY A 73 4.77 8.53 5.84
N SER A 74 3.85 7.95 5.06
CA SER A 74 2.68 8.66 4.51
C SER A 74 1.66 9.07 5.58
N GLY A 75 1.72 8.44 6.76
CA GLY A 75 0.89 8.75 7.91
C GLY A 75 -0.32 7.81 8.09
N LYS A 76 -0.24 6.55 7.64
CA LYS A 76 -1.31 5.55 7.84
C LYS A 76 -1.72 5.42 9.30
N THR A 77 -0.76 5.15 10.18
CA THR A 77 -1.02 5.00 11.61
C THR A 77 -1.68 6.24 12.21
N THR A 78 -1.29 7.45 11.80
CA THR A 78 -1.92 8.70 12.27
C THR A 78 -3.35 8.86 11.75
N VAL A 79 -3.62 8.51 10.49
CA VAL A 79 -4.98 8.45 9.94
C VAL A 79 -5.82 7.43 10.71
N LEU A 80 -5.24 6.26 11.01
CA LEU A 80 -5.91 5.19 11.73
C LEU A 80 -6.22 5.60 13.17
N GLN A 81 -5.27 6.19 13.89
CA GLN A 81 -5.48 6.77 15.22
C GLN A 81 -6.66 7.74 15.26
N ALA A 82 -6.68 8.72 14.34
CA ALA A 82 -7.78 9.68 14.25
C ALA A 82 -9.11 9.02 13.87
N THR A 83 -9.07 7.95 13.07
CA THR A 83 -10.25 7.14 12.72
C THR A 83 -10.81 6.42 13.93
N LEU A 84 -9.96 5.79 14.74
CA LEU A 84 -10.38 5.10 15.96
C LEU A 84 -10.96 6.06 16.99
N ASP A 85 -10.36 7.25 17.15
CA ASP A 85 -10.87 8.25 18.11
C ASP A 85 -12.24 8.79 17.70
N GLU A 86 -12.42 9.12 16.42
CA GLU A 86 -13.67 9.67 15.91
C GLU A 86 -14.81 8.64 15.97
N LEU A 87 -14.54 7.40 15.54
CA LEU A 87 -15.57 6.38 15.38
C LEU A 87 -15.78 5.54 16.64
N ALA A 88 -15.10 5.87 17.74
CA ALA A 88 -15.23 5.21 19.02
C ALA A 88 -16.68 5.23 19.51
N GLY A 89 -17.23 4.04 19.76
CA GLY A 89 -18.62 3.88 20.21
C GLY A 89 -19.68 3.98 19.11
N GLU A 90 -19.29 4.29 17.86
CA GLU A 90 -20.18 4.25 16.69
C GLU A 90 -19.98 2.98 15.87
N ILE A 91 -18.72 2.55 15.68
CA ILE A 91 -18.34 1.39 14.88
C ILE A 91 -17.36 0.55 15.70
N ALA A 92 -17.62 -0.75 15.86
CA ALA A 92 -16.68 -1.67 16.47
C ALA A 92 -15.57 -2.03 15.47
N ILE A 93 -14.35 -1.58 15.75
CA ILE A 93 -13.21 -1.70 14.81
C ILE A 93 -12.18 -2.70 15.31
N GLY A 94 -11.79 -3.62 14.42
CA GLY A 94 -10.57 -4.42 14.53
C GLY A 94 -9.46 -3.87 13.63
N VAL A 95 -8.22 -4.03 14.04
CA VAL A 95 -7.03 -3.70 13.26
C VAL A 95 -6.15 -4.91 13.13
N ILE A 96 -5.75 -5.23 11.89
CA ILE A 96 -4.65 -6.16 11.61
C ILE A 96 -3.46 -5.31 11.23
N GLU A 97 -2.37 -5.41 11.97
CA GLU A 97 -1.18 -4.58 11.77
C GLU A 97 -0.03 -5.40 11.20
N GLY A 98 0.41 -5.03 9.99
CA GLY A 98 1.59 -5.58 9.36
C GLY A 98 2.75 -4.59 9.35
N ASP A 99 3.64 -4.70 10.33
CA ASP A 99 4.92 -3.99 10.32
C ASP A 99 6.10 -4.99 10.23
N ILE A 100 7.21 -4.51 9.69
CA ILE A 100 8.38 -5.33 9.33
C ILE A 100 9.19 -5.74 10.56
N ALA A 101 9.27 -4.87 11.58
CA ALA A 101 10.27 -5.06 12.64
C ALA A 101 9.88 -4.57 14.03
N THR A 102 8.73 -3.92 14.24
CA THR A 102 8.38 -3.35 15.54
C THR A 102 6.89 -3.37 15.85
N ASP A 103 6.53 -3.36 17.14
CA ASP A 103 5.18 -3.19 17.67
C ASP A 103 4.83 -1.71 17.94
N LEU A 104 5.60 -0.78 17.36
CA LEU A 104 5.49 0.66 17.63
C LEU A 104 4.15 1.23 17.18
N ASP A 105 3.59 0.72 16.08
CA ASP A 105 2.29 1.17 15.60
C ASP A 105 1.16 0.55 16.43
N ALA A 106 1.28 -0.71 16.87
CA ALA A 106 0.32 -1.36 17.77
C ALA A 106 0.22 -0.65 19.12
N ALA A 107 1.37 -0.24 19.66
CA ALA A 107 1.45 0.54 20.89
C ALA A 107 0.75 1.90 20.74
N LYS A 108 0.79 2.52 19.55
CA LYS A 108 0.11 3.79 19.26
C LYS A 108 -1.41 3.65 19.11
N LEU A 109 -1.90 2.46 18.74
CA LEU A 109 -3.31 2.15 18.59
C LEU A 109 -3.96 1.65 19.90
N SER A 110 -3.15 1.12 20.80
CA SER A 110 -3.57 0.64 22.11
C SER A 110 -4.34 1.69 22.91
N GLY A 111 -5.41 1.26 23.59
CA GLY A 111 -6.24 2.14 24.44
C GLY A 111 -7.34 2.93 23.72
N ARG A 112 -7.49 2.76 22.40
CA ARG A 112 -8.52 3.45 21.58
C ARG A 112 -9.79 2.63 21.34
N GLY A 113 -9.99 1.56 22.11
CA GLY A 113 -11.17 0.70 22.03
C GLY A 113 -11.21 -0.30 20.86
N ALA A 114 -10.23 -0.24 19.94
CA ALA A 114 -10.10 -1.22 18.87
C ALA A 114 -9.48 -2.54 19.36
N GLN A 115 -9.89 -3.65 18.75
CA GLN A 115 -9.15 -4.91 18.85
C GLN A 115 -7.94 -4.85 17.91
N VAL A 116 -6.74 -5.21 18.38
CA VAL A 116 -5.52 -5.14 17.57
C VAL A 116 -4.89 -6.54 17.50
N SER A 117 -4.75 -7.06 16.28
CA SER A 117 -4.06 -8.32 15.99
C SER A 117 -2.76 -8.00 15.25
N LEU A 118 -1.63 -8.24 15.92
CA LEU A 118 -0.30 -7.92 15.39
C LEU A 118 0.25 -9.07 14.55
N LEU A 119 0.68 -8.76 13.33
CA LEU A 119 1.47 -9.64 12.48
C LEU A 119 2.93 -9.19 12.48
N ASN A 120 3.76 -9.89 13.25
CA ASN A 120 5.19 -9.76 13.11
C ASN A 120 5.66 -10.56 11.90
N THR A 121 5.98 -9.85 10.80
CA THR A 121 6.56 -10.46 9.58
C THR A 121 8.00 -10.95 9.78
N SER A 122 8.60 -10.70 10.95
CA SER A 122 9.96 -11.14 11.32
C SER A 122 10.16 -12.66 11.32
N ASN A 123 9.07 -13.44 11.30
CA ASN A 123 9.11 -14.90 11.21
C ASN A 123 9.18 -15.42 9.76
N GLY A 124 9.07 -14.54 8.76
CA GLY A 124 9.47 -14.74 7.37
C GLY A 124 10.91 -14.23 7.15
N PHE A 125 11.50 -14.45 5.97
CA PHE A 125 12.82 -13.92 5.63
C PHE A 125 12.82 -12.39 5.77
N GLY A 126 13.23 -11.85 6.92
CA GLY A 126 13.04 -10.47 7.40
C GLY A 126 13.13 -9.34 6.37
N GLY A 127 12.07 -9.18 5.58
CA GLY A 127 12.06 -8.37 4.36
C GLY A 127 10.75 -8.48 3.57
N GLU A 128 9.65 -8.88 4.19
CA GLU A 128 8.35 -8.92 3.52
C GLU A 128 7.89 -7.50 3.21
N CYS A 129 7.66 -7.24 1.92
CA CYS A 129 7.37 -5.91 1.39
C CYS A 129 5.86 -5.61 1.29
N HIS A 130 5.02 -6.55 1.75
CA HIS A 130 3.55 -6.53 1.75
C HIS A 130 3.00 -7.58 2.73
N LEU A 131 1.73 -7.47 3.08
CA LEU A 131 0.93 -8.56 3.65
C LEU A 131 0.26 -9.36 2.52
N ASP A 132 0.27 -10.69 2.64
CA ASP A 132 -0.48 -11.61 1.79
C ASP A 132 -1.69 -12.22 2.53
N ALA A 133 -2.55 -12.93 1.80
CA ALA A 133 -3.73 -13.56 2.39
C ALA A 133 -3.40 -14.62 3.47
N PRO A 134 -2.38 -15.49 3.31
CA PRO A 134 -1.92 -16.38 4.39
C PRO A 134 -1.57 -15.65 5.70
N MET A 135 -0.90 -14.50 5.63
CA MET A 135 -0.56 -13.69 6.80
C MET A 135 -1.81 -13.15 7.47
N VAL A 136 -2.71 -12.53 6.69
CA VAL A 136 -3.98 -12.01 7.22
C VAL A 136 -4.81 -13.14 7.84
N ASN A 137 -4.85 -14.32 7.21
CA ASN A 137 -5.55 -15.49 7.74
C ASN A 137 -5.05 -15.88 9.14
N ARG A 138 -3.72 -15.87 9.36
CA ARG A 138 -3.10 -16.16 10.67
C ARG A 138 -3.42 -15.10 11.73
N ALA A 139 -3.74 -13.87 11.34
CA ALA A 139 -4.12 -12.80 12.25
C ALA A 139 -5.59 -12.85 12.67
N LEU A 140 -6.47 -13.46 11.87
CA LEU A 140 -7.92 -13.49 12.12
C LEU A 140 -8.27 -14.05 13.52
N PRO A 141 -7.64 -15.12 14.03
CA PRO A 141 -7.94 -15.62 15.37
C PRO A 141 -7.63 -14.64 16.51
N GLY A 142 -6.83 -13.60 16.26
CA GLY A 142 -6.57 -12.52 17.22
C GLY A 142 -7.70 -11.49 17.33
N LEU A 143 -8.76 -11.62 16.52
CA LEU A 143 -9.93 -10.75 16.52
C LEU A 143 -11.20 -11.56 16.83
N ASP A 144 -12.04 -11.05 17.73
CA ASP A 144 -13.41 -11.52 17.94
C ASP A 144 -14.32 -10.94 16.86
N LEU A 145 -14.25 -11.50 15.65
CA LEU A 145 -14.96 -11.02 14.46
C LEU A 145 -16.48 -10.82 14.67
N PRO A 146 -17.24 -11.70 15.35
CA PRO A 146 -18.66 -11.47 15.61
C PRO A 146 -18.98 -10.17 16.37
N ALA A 147 -18.01 -9.60 17.09
CA ALA A 147 -18.16 -8.37 17.87
C ALA A 147 -17.70 -7.12 17.10
N LEU A 148 -17.34 -7.25 15.82
CA LEU A 148 -16.81 -6.16 15.00
C LEU A 148 -17.76 -5.81 13.85
N ASP A 149 -17.73 -4.55 13.44
CA ASP A 149 -18.41 -4.06 12.24
C ASP A 149 -17.42 -3.88 11.08
N LEU A 150 -16.19 -3.50 11.41
CA LEU A 150 -15.14 -3.13 10.45
C LEU A 150 -13.78 -3.69 10.89
N VAL A 151 -13.03 -4.23 9.95
CA VAL A 151 -11.60 -4.53 10.11
C VAL A 151 -10.78 -3.66 9.16
N ILE A 152 -9.77 -2.98 9.70
CA ILE A 152 -8.78 -2.24 8.89
C ILE A 152 -7.46 -3.00 8.94
N ILE A 153 -6.97 -3.40 7.78
CA ILE A 153 -5.67 -4.04 7.63
C ILE A 153 -4.67 -2.93 7.33
N GLU A 154 -3.83 -2.56 8.29
CA GLU A 154 -2.71 -1.64 8.05
C GLU A 154 -1.57 -2.41 7.40
N ASN A 155 -1.45 -2.28 6.08
CA ASN A 155 -0.46 -3.01 5.29
C ASN A 155 0.92 -2.35 5.39
N VAL A 156 1.95 -3.09 4.99
CA VAL A 156 3.33 -2.61 4.95
C VAL A 156 3.42 -1.36 4.06
N GLY A 157 4.24 -0.38 4.49
CA GLY A 157 4.49 0.83 3.69
C GLY A 157 5.26 0.51 2.41
N ASN A 158 4.55 0.27 1.31
CA ASN A 158 5.10 0.07 -0.03
C ASN A 158 4.05 0.38 -1.13
N LEU A 159 4.45 1.06 -2.21
CA LEU A 159 3.60 1.35 -3.37
C LEU A 159 3.71 0.34 -4.52
N VAL A 160 4.47 -0.74 -4.34
CA VAL A 160 4.71 -1.75 -5.37
C VAL A 160 4.04 -3.05 -4.98
N CYS A 161 4.64 -3.79 -4.03
CA CYS A 161 4.23 -5.16 -3.71
C CYS A 161 2.75 -5.28 -3.31
N PRO A 162 2.18 -4.44 -2.41
CA PRO A 162 0.83 -4.68 -1.91
C PRO A 162 -0.27 -4.57 -2.97
N ALA A 163 0.01 -3.92 -4.11
CA ALA A 163 -0.97 -3.76 -5.18
C ALA A 163 -1.32 -5.07 -5.88
N GLU A 164 -0.44 -6.07 -5.82
CA GLU A 164 -0.56 -7.35 -6.54
C GLU A 164 -1.24 -8.45 -5.72
N PHE A 165 -1.47 -8.22 -4.42
CA PHE A 165 -2.03 -9.22 -3.52
C PHE A 165 -3.43 -8.80 -3.06
N ASP A 166 -4.38 -9.71 -3.22
CA ASP A 166 -5.66 -9.69 -2.53
C ASP A 166 -5.46 -10.36 -1.18
N VAL A 167 -5.94 -9.75 -0.09
CA VAL A 167 -5.84 -10.31 1.26
C VAL A 167 -7.21 -10.67 1.84
N GLY A 168 -8.27 -10.58 1.03
CA GLY A 168 -9.65 -10.84 1.41
C GLY A 168 -10.41 -9.59 1.85
N GLU A 169 -9.88 -8.41 1.55
CA GLU A 169 -10.56 -7.14 1.79
C GLU A 169 -11.77 -6.94 0.87
N HIS A 170 -12.67 -6.05 1.28
CA HIS A 170 -13.80 -5.60 0.50
C HIS A 170 -13.53 -4.28 -0.23
N ALA A 171 -12.54 -3.51 0.24
CA ALA A 171 -12.05 -2.32 -0.44
C ALA A 171 -10.58 -2.06 -0.15
N LYS A 172 -9.91 -1.44 -1.12
CA LYS A 172 -8.52 -1.00 -1.05
C LYS A 172 -8.48 0.51 -0.87
N ALA A 173 -7.86 0.98 0.21
CA ALA A 173 -7.60 2.39 0.45
C ALA A 173 -6.09 2.65 0.49
N MET A 174 -5.67 3.82 0.03
CA MET A 174 -4.27 4.23 0.09
C MET A 174 -4.12 5.58 0.76
N VAL A 175 -3.18 5.68 1.70
CA VAL A 175 -2.68 6.97 2.21
C VAL A 175 -1.47 7.39 1.39
N TYR A 176 -1.57 8.56 0.79
CA TYR A 176 -0.53 9.16 -0.02
C TYR A 176 -0.16 10.53 0.53
N SER A 177 1.11 10.82 0.76
CA SER A 177 1.58 12.11 1.27
C SER A 177 1.92 13.07 0.14
N VAL A 178 1.48 14.33 0.24
CA VAL A 178 1.86 15.38 -0.73
C VAL A 178 3.39 15.53 -0.87
N THR A 179 4.15 15.16 0.15
CA THR A 179 5.63 15.19 0.14
C THR A 179 6.28 14.16 -0.78
N GLU A 180 5.51 13.23 -1.33
CA GLU A 180 6.03 12.19 -2.24
C GLU A 180 6.13 12.68 -3.69
N GLY A 181 5.49 13.80 -4.04
CA GLY A 181 5.56 14.48 -5.36
C GLY A 181 4.47 14.05 -6.35
N GLU A 182 3.93 14.95 -7.17
CA GLU A 182 2.72 14.65 -7.98
C GLU A 182 2.86 13.58 -9.08
N ASP A 183 4.06 13.09 -9.38
CA ASP A 183 4.34 12.15 -10.47
C ASP A 183 4.08 10.67 -10.13
N LYS A 184 3.87 10.35 -8.84
CA LYS A 184 3.73 8.96 -8.37
C LYS A 184 2.56 8.19 -8.97
N PRO A 185 1.36 8.76 -9.24
CA PRO A 185 0.30 8.01 -9.90
C PRO A 185 0.74 7.42 -11.25
N LEU A 186 1.49 8.19 -12.04
CA LEU A 186 1.99 7.75 -13.34
C LEU A 186 3.17 6.77 -13.22
N LYS A 187 3.98 6.88 -12.16
CA LYS A 187 5.12 5.98 -11.90
C LYS A 187 4.74 4.64 -11.28
N TYR A 188 3.68 4.59 -10.48
CA TYR A 188 3.22 3.40 -9.76
C TYR A 188 1.79 3.01 -10.15
N PRO A 189 1.47 2.90 -11.45
CA PRO A 189 0.07 2.91 -11.88
C PRO A 189 -0.71 1.65 -11.47
N VAL A 190 -0.02 0.55 -11.12
CA VAL A 190 -0.68 -0.67 -10.61
C VAL A 190 -1.34 -0.40 -9.24
N MET A 191 -0.64 0.26 -8.31
CA MET A 191 -1.18 0.65 -7.01
C MET A 191 -2.35 1.62 -7.14
N PHE A 192 -2.21 2.64 -7.99
CA PHE A 192 -3.26 3.64 -8.16
C PHE A 192 -4.50 3.09 -8.87
N ARG A 193 -4.35 2.08 -9.73
CA ARG A 193 -5.47 1.37 -10.35
C ARG A 193 -6.21 0.44 -9.38
N SER A 194 -5.53 -0.12 -8.39
CA SER A 194 -6.12 -1.14 -7.52
C SER A 194 -6.95 -0.58 -6.37
N VAL A 195 -6.85 0.72 -6.08
CA VAL A 195 -7.49 1.35 -4.91
C VAL A 195 -8.85 1.97 -5.24
N ASP A 196 -9.79 1.82 -4.31
CA ASP A 196 -11.11 2.45 -4.33
C ASP A 196 -11.06 3.88 -3.77
N VAL A 197 -10.14 4.13 -2.83
CA VAL A 197 -9.98 5.43 -2.15
C VAL A 197 -8.52 5.83 -2.06
N VAL A 198 -8.22 7.08 -2.43
CA VAL A 198 -6.93 7.73 -2.25
C VAL A 198 -7.06 8.88 -1.25
N LEU A 199 -6.40 8.76 -0.11
CA LEU A 199 -6.29 9.80 0.92
C LEU A 199 -5.03 10.62 0.65
N ILE A 200 -5.17 11.83 0.12
CA ILE A 200 -4.05 12.76 -0.09
C ILE A 200 -3.77 13.45 1.24
N ASN A 201 -2.86 12.87 2.02
CA ASN A 201 -2.51 13.31 3.36
C ASN A 201 -1.46 14.43 3.37
N LYS A 202 -1.39 15.11 4.51
CA LYS A 202 -0.46 16.20 4.83
C LYS A 202 -0.68 17.46 3.96
N ILE A 203 -1.93 17.75 3.58
CA ILE A 203 -2.25 18.98 2.84
C ILE A 203 -1.90 20.26 3.62
N ASP A 204 -1.70 20.16 4.96
CA ASP A 204 -1.19 21.26 5.77
C ASP A 204 0.23 21.70 5.39
N LEU A 205 0.97 20.87 4.64
CA LEU A 205 2.30 21.17 4.15
C LEU A 205 2.32 21.89 2.80
N VAL A 206 1.20 21.93 2.06
CA VAL A 206 1.13 22.55 0.72
C VAL A 206 1.67 23.99 0.70
N PRO A 207 1.38 24.88 1.67
CA PRO A 207 1.94 26.24 1.68
C PRO A 207 3.47 26.32 1.79
N TYR A 208 4.15 25.22 2.11
CA TYR A 208 5.60 25.15 2.34
C TYR A 208 6.32 24.33 1.27
N LEU A 209 5.59 23.77 0.30
CA LEU A 209 6.10 22.88 -0.72
C LEU A 209 5.75 23.43 -2.11
N ASP A 210 6.60 23.14 -3.09
CA ASP A 210 6.31 23.41 -4.50
C ASP A 210 5.54 22.21 -5.07
N VAL A 211 4.28 22.05 -4.61
CA VAL A 211 3.40 20.94 -5.00
C VAL A 211 2.04 21.47 -5.43
N ASP A 212 1.50 20.91 -6.51
CA ASP A 212 0.15 21.20 -6.97
C ASP A 212 -0.76 19.97 -6.78
N VAL A 213 -1.67 20.09 -5.82
CA VAL A 213 -2.63 19.03 -5.49
C VAL A 213 -3.57 18.75 -6.66
N ASP A 214 -3.93 19.77 -7.45
CA ASP A 214 -4.84 19.59 -8.59
C ASP A 214 -4.15 18.79 -9.71
N THR A 215 -2.86 19.04 -9.96
CA THR A 215 -2.05 18.22 -10.87
C THR A 215 -1.96 16.78 -10.41
N TYR A 216 -1.73 16.52 -9.12
CA TYR A 216 -1.77 15.16 -8.58
C TYR A 216 -3.14 14.50 -8.81
N ILE A 217 -4.25 15.19 -8.51
CA ILE A 217 -5.60 14.67 -8.71
C ILE A 217 -5.82 14.31 -10.18
N SER A 218 -5.36 15.17 -11.11
CA SER A 218 -5.40 14.89 -12.55
C SER A 218 -4.64 13.61 -12.91
N HIS A 219 -3.42 13.42 -12.38
CA HIS A 219 -2.65 12.20 -12.62
C HIS A 219 -3.33 10.95 -12.05
N VAL A 220 -3.92 11.02 -10.86
CA VAL A 220 -4.72 9.90 -10.32
C VAL A 220 -5.88 9.58 -11.25
N ARG A 221 -6.61 10.59 -11.74
CA ARG A 221 -7.76 10.38 -12.65
C ARG A 221 -7.37 9.77 -14.00
N GLN A 222 -6.17 10.07 -14.50
CA GLN A 222 -5.65 9.43 -15.72
C GLN A 222 -5.42 7.93 -15.54
N VAL A 223 -5.05 7.50 -14.33
CA VAL A 223 -4.74 6.11 -14.02
C VAL A 223 -5.96 5.35 -13.51
N ASN A 224 -6.79 6.01 -12.70
CA ASN A 224 -8.01 5.48 -12.09
C ASN A 224 -9.09 6.56 -12.04
N ALA A 225 -9.97 6.55 -13.03
CA ALA A 225 -11.07 7.51 -13.13
C ALA A 225 -12.14 7.32 -12.04
N ALA A 226 -12.25 6.12 -11.45
CA ALA A 226 -13.31 5.75 -10.52
C ALA A 226 -12.95 6.03 -9.05
N ALA A 227 -11.66 6.05 -8.69
CA ALA A 227 -11.22 6.23 -7.31
C ALA A 227 -11.85 7.45 -6.63
N THR A 228 -12.28 7.29 -5.39
CA THR A 228 -12.61 8.40 -4.50
C THR A 228 -11.31 9.06 -4.07
N ILE A 229 -11.19 10.39 -4.21
CA ILE A 229 -9.97 11.12 -3.84
C ILE A 229 -10.31 12.11 -2.74
N LEU A 230 -9.65 11.98 -1.58
CA LEU A 230 -9.94 12.74 -0.37
C LEU A 230 -8.68 13.48 0.10
N PRO A 231 -8.55 14.79 -0.20
CA PRO A 231 -7.51 15.62 0.38
C PRO A 231 -7.74 15.83 1.88
N LEU A 232 -6.72 15.54 2.70
CA LEU A 232 -6.81 15.64 4.15
C LEU A 232 -5.46 15.91 4.84
N SER A 233 -5.53 16.25 6.12
CA SER A 233 -4.37 16.33 7.02
C SER A 233 -4.74 15.61 8.31
N ALA A 234 -4.15 14.43 8.51
CA ALA A 234 -4.31 13.69 9.76
C ALA A 234 -3.75 14.45 10.97
N ARG A 235 -2.81 15.38 10.75
CA ARG A 235 -2.22 16.23 11.79
C ARG A 235 -3.20 17.32 12.28
N THR A 236 -3.90 17.96 11.37
CA THR A 236 -4.77 19.12 11.68
C THR A 236 -6.25 18.76 11.75
N GLY A 237 -6.64 17.58 11.26
CA GLY A 237 -8.02 17.14 11.11
C GLY A 237 -8.70 17.66 9.83
N ALA A 238 -8.07 18.55 9.07
CA ALA A 238 -8.64 19.07 7.82
C ALA A 238 -8.97 17.93 6.86
N GLY A 239 -10.19 17.92 6.30
CA GLY A 239 -10.64 16.90 5.34
C GLY A 239 -10.96 15.51 5.91
N MET A 240 -10.57 15.20 7.16
CA MET A 240 -10.76 13.87 7.76
C MET A 240 -12.23 13.45 7.85
N GLY A 241 -13.16 14.40 8.02
CA GLY A 241 -14.59 14.12 8.05
C GLY A 241 -15.10 13.40 6.79
N ALA A 242 -14.52 13.66 5.62
CA ALA A 242 -14.89 12.97 4.39
C ALA A 242 -14.48 11.49 4.41
N TRP A 243 -13.31 11.20 5.00
CA TRP A 243 -12.83 9.82 5.20
C TRP A 243 -13.71 9.08 6.20
N PHE A 244 -14.02 9.69 7.34
CA PHE A 244 -14.91 9.09 8.34
C PHE A 244 -16.31 8.83 7.77
N GLY A 245 -16.84 9.77 6.99
CA GLY A 245 -18.12 9.59 6.30
C GLY A 245 -18.08 8.47 5.26
N TRP A 246 -16.96 8.27 4.57
CA TRP A 246 -16.77 7.14 3.65
C TRP A 246 -16.80 5.82 4.42
N LEU A 247 -16.05 5.70 5.53
CA LEU A 247 -16.04 4.50 6.36
C LEU A 247 -17.42 4.17 6.95
N ARG A 248 -18.15 5.16 7.47
CA ARG A 248 -19.52 4.97 7.98
C ARG A 248 -20.46 4.40 6.92
N ARG A 249 -20.40 4.90 5.68
CA ARG A 249 -21.20 4.35 4.57
C ARG A 249 -20.75 2.95 4.18
N PHE A 250 -19.44 2.74 4.06
CA PHE A 250 -18.85 1.47 3.68
C PHE A 250 -19.20 0.35 4.67
N ALA A 251 -19.13 0.63 5.98
CA ALA A 251 -19.52 -0.32 7.02
C ALA A 251 -21.02 -0.60 7.07
N ALA A 252 -21.86 0.36 6.66
CA ALA A 252 -23.32 0.25 6.66
C ALA A 252 -23.93 -0.35 5.38
N GLU A 253 -23.14 -0.55 4.32
CA GLU A 253 -23.63 -1.07 3.04
C GLU A 253 -24.24 -2.49 3.20
N PRO A 254 -25.42 -2.75 2.60
CA PRO A 254 -26.07 -4.05 2.68
C PRO A 254 -25.16 -5.17 2.16
N ARG A 255 -25.10 -6.25 2.93
CA ARG A 255 -24.32 -7.45 2.64
C ARG A 255 -24.95 -8.17 1.43
N ALA A 256 -24.16 -8.47 0.40
CA ALA A 256 -24.61 -9.23 -0.77
C ALA A 256 -24.80 -10.71 -0.44
#